data_AF-F0YHX1-F1
#
_entry.id   AF-F0YHX1-F1
#
_cell.length_a   1.000
_cell.length_b   1.000
_cell.length_c   1.000
_cell.angle_alpha   90.00
_cell.angle_beta   90.00
_cell.angle_gamma   90.00
#
_symmetry.space_group_name_H-M   'P 1'
#
loop_
_entity.id
_entity.type
_entity.pdbx_description
1 polymer ?
#
loop_
_entity_poly.entity_id
_entity_poly.type
_entity_poly.pdbx_seq_one_letter_code
_entity_poly.pdbx_strand_id
1 'polypeptide(L)'
;MGRSGLPLHALVAAALTLVAADDCPTTCFDDTCDAWIGKGTTCTDLEQDWGCTCTGCDCDGSGGTDEDSWSVESLESGGATRYYWVYAPDAAEPSGMMLFFHGAGGGADVRHEYRVAEMADAYGFVGVVPIGSPGDDDEDDKGGDDKSWGDDKSWDDDKSWDDEKRRRMDEAETECCFYWNVDVADGVNDVDFIHAVVAEVAADYAVDADKPVIALGFSNGAGVSELLGCHDSYDLWVAHLGVHYHPEADWPSTCQSKYSKCPEWNAVGSEDWFLDEIDGADGVLAQFEASRDAAGCPEEAASQDGECYVYASCPSLGQLCVYDGVGHAITDTTTESAWTYLTGDGACAPTSEECADSVSWYYKKESKTCATFVSKKAKNCKKRDDAGGIKAKVACPATCGECPCADSTSWYKKKTKKDCDYVSKKSKRCKLKDDYKVKAKDSCPSSCGTC
;
A
#
# COMPACT_ATOMS: atom_id res chain seq x y z
N MET A 1 -47.63 28.73 -75.99
CA MET A 1 -46.66 27.77 -75.39
C MET A 1 -46.10 28.43 -74.14
N GLY A 2 -46.02 27.69 -73.03
CA GLY A 2 -45.40 28.16 -71.77
C GLY A 2 -46.39 28.47 -70.65
N ARG A 3 -46.75 27.42 -69.91
CA ARG A 3 -47.62 27.41 -68.72
C ARG A 3 -46.75 27.20 -67.47
N SER A 4 -47.15 27.81 -66.36
CA SER A 4 -46.93 27.34 -64.97
C SER A 4 -45.48 27.39 -64.45
N GLY A 5 -45.14 28.02 -63.33
CA GLY A 5 -45.70 27.86 -61.99
C GLY A 5 -44.57 27.30 -61.11
N LEU A 6 -43.96 28.16 -60.30
CA LEU A 6 -42.86 27.83 -59.37
C LEU A 6 -43.31 26.82 -58.30
N PRO A 7 -42.53 25.77 -58.00
CA PRO A 7 -42.68 25.03 -56.76
C PRO A 7 -41.55 25.35 -55.77
N LEU A 8 -42.01 25.66 -54.55
CA LEU A 8 -41.33 25.53 -53.26
C LEU A 8 -40.46 24.26 -53.25
N HIS A 9 -39.15 24.39 -52.99
CA HIS A 9 -38.33 23.26 -52.54
C HIS A 9 -38.05 23.44 -51.05
N ALA A 10 -38.58 22.48 -50.29
CA ALA A 10 -38.41 22.33 -48.86
C ALA A 10 -36.96 21.91 -48.54
N LEU A 11 -36.38 22.56 -47.53
CA LEU A 11 -35.22 22.08 -46.79
C LEU A 11 -35.61 20.79 -46.07
N VAL A 12 -34.99 19.66 -46.44
CA VAL A 12 -35.02 18.44 -45.64
C VAL A 12 -33.96 18.60 -44.55
N ALA A 13 -34.39 18.92 -43.34
CA ALA A 13 -33.59 18.73 -42.15
C ALA A 13 -33.60 17.22 -41.82
N ALA A 14 -32.43 16.58 -41.85
CA ALA A 14 -32.27 15.27 -41.25
C ALA A 14 -32.39 15.44 -39.73
N ALA A 15 -33.53 15.04 -39.18
CA ALA A 15 -33.67 14.86 -37.75
C ALA A 15 -32.86 13.62 -37.36
N LEU A 16 -31.72 13.84 -36.68
CA LEU A 16 -31.17 12.81 -35.80
C LEU A 16 -32.19 12.63 -34.67
N THR A 17 -32.87 11.50 -34.64
CA THR A 17 -33.57 11.04 -33.45
C THR A 17 -32.51 10.72 -32.41
N LEU A 18 -32.36 11.58 -31.41
CA LEU A 18 -31.70 11.23 -30.17
C LEU A 18 -32.55 10.14 -29.52
N VAL A 19 -32.05 8.91 -29.45
CA VAL A 19 -32.63 7.89 -28.58
C VAL A 19 -32.22 8.30 -27.17
N ALA A 20 -33.20 8.61 -26.32
CA ALA A 20 -32.94 8.77 -24.90
C ALA A 20 -32.44 7.41 -24.38
N ALA A 21 -31.37 7.41 -23.57
CA ALA A 21 -31.01 6.22 -22.82
C ALA A 21 -32.24 5.79 -22.01
N ASP A 22 -32.68 4.55 -22.16
CA ASP A 22 -33.78 4.00 -21.38
C ASP A 22 -33.33 3.93 -19.91
N ASP A 23 -34.06 4.57 -18.99
CA ASP A 23 -33.78 4.50 -17.55
C ASP A 23 -33.94 3.05 -17.05
N CYS A 24 -33.00 2.56 -16.21
CA CYS A 24 -33.08 1.24 -15.60
C CYS A 24 -34.41 1.09 -14.83
N PRO A 25 -35.22 0.06 -15.12
CA PRO A 25 -36.55 -0.06 -14.54
C PRO A 25 -36.50 -0.50 -13.07
N THR A 26 -37.40 0.03 -12.24
CA THR A 26 -37.57 -0.35 -10.83
C THR A 26 -38.34 -1.67 -10.70
N THR A 27 -37.75 -2.76 -11.19
CA THR A 27 -38.38 -4.10 -11.21
C THR A 27 -38.00 -4.95 -10.00
N CYS A 28 -37.09 -4.47 -9.14
CA CYS A 28 -36.48 -5.27 -8.10
C CYS A 28 -36.70 -4.65 -6.71
N PHE A 29 -37.68 -5.17 -5.98
CA PHE A 29 -38.03 -4.74 -4.61
C PHE A 29 -38.23 -3.21 -4.47
N ASP A 30 -38.98 -2.61 -5.39
CA ASP A 30 -39.25 -1.17 -5.47
C ASP A 30 -38.02 -0.27 -5.74
N ASP A 31 -36.89 -0.87 -6.14
CA ASP A 31 -35.66 -0.18 -6.53
C ASP A 31 -35.15 -0.66 -7.91
N THR A 32 -34.15 0.04 -8.46
CA THR A 32 -33.49 -0.34 -9.73
C THR A 32 -32.46 -1.44 -9.52
N CYS A 33 -32.16 -2.25 -10.54
CA CYS A 33 -31.07 -3.22 -10.41
C CYS A 33 -29.72 -2.51 -10.14
N ASP A 34 -29.49 -1.32 -10.71
CA ASP A 34 -28.30 -0.49 -10.45
C ASP A 34 -28.12 -0.16 -8.95
N ALA A 35 -29.20 0.15 -8.24
CA ALA A 35 -29.15 0.49 -6.81
C ALA A 35 -28.82 -0.72 -5.92
N TRP A 36 -29.12 -1.93 -6.39
CA TRP A 36 -28.76 -3.18 -5.71
C TRP A 36 -27.34 -3.63 -6.04
N ILE A 37 -26.86 -3.34 -7.25
CA ILE A 37 -25.46 -3.57 -7.63
C ILE A 37 -24.53 -2.75 -6.75
N GLY A 38 -24.84 -1.47 -6.51
CA GLY A 38 -24.09 -0.62 -5.57
C GLY A 38 -24.14 -1.07 -4.10
N LYS A 39 -24.87 -2.14 -3.77
CA LYS A 39 -24.95 -2.77 -2.45
C LYS A 39 -24.34 -4.19 -2.44
N GLY A 40 -23.57 -4.55 -3.47
CA GLY A 40 -22.82 -5.81 -3.53
C GLY A 40 -23.60 -7.00 -4.09
N THR A 41 -24.62 -6.80 -4.92
CA THR A 41 -25.35 -7.87 -5.63
C THR A 41 -25.06 -7.85 -7.13
N THR A 42 -25.22 -8.97 -7.86
CA THR A 42 -25.11 -8.97 -9.33
C THR A 42 -26.49 -8.98 -10.02
N CYS A 43 -26.59 -8.46 -11.26
CA CYS A 43 -27.82 -8.63 -12.04
C CYS A 43 -28.21 -10.11 -12.20
N THR A 44 -27.23 -11.02 -12.29
CA THR A 44 -27.47 -12.46 -12.37
C THR A 44 -28.21 -12.98 -11.14
N ASP A 45 -27.77 -12.61 -9.94
CA ASP A 45 -28.42 -13.02 -8.69
C ASP A 45 -29.84 -12.44 -8.60
N LEU A 46 -30.00 -11.16 -8.96
CA LEU A 46 -31.32 -10.49 -8.99
C LEU A 46 -32.29 -11.17 -9.97
N GLU A 47 -31.81 -11.59 -11.13
CA GLU A 47 -32.66 -12.25 -12.14
C GLU A 47 -32.96 -13.72 -11.80
N GLN A 48 -31.98 -14.47 -11.30
CA GLN A 48 -32.13 -15.92 -11.04
C GLN A 48 -32.79 -16.22 -9.70
N ASP A 49 -32.34 -15.58 -8.63
CA ASP A 49 -32.77 -15.91 -7.27
C ASP A 49 -33.97 -15.07 -6.83
N TRP A 50 -34.05 -13.84 -7.34
CA TRP A 50 -35.06 -12.87 -6.93
C TRP A 50 -36.11 -12.56 -8.00
N GLY A 51 -35.95 -13.10 -9.21
CA GLY A 51 -36.92 -12.99 -10.31
C GLY A 51 -37.09 -11.58 -10.84
N CYS A 52 -36.11 -10.70 -10.62
CA CYS A 52 -36.09 -9.35 -11.16
C CYS A 52 -35.85 -9.37 -12.67
N THR A 53 -36.07 -8.24 -13.34
CA THR A 53 -35.76 -8.09 -14.77
C THR A 53 -34.88 -6.88 -14.95
N CYS A 54 -33.59 -7.11 -15.17
CA CYS A 54 -32.59 -6.04 -15.21
C CYS A 54 -32.25 -5.60 -16.64
N THR A 55 -33.11 -5.94 -17.61
CA THR A 55 -32.97 -5.47 -18.99
C THR A 55 -33.01 -3.95 -19.06
N GLY A 56 -31.93 -3.35 -19.57
CA GLY A 56 -31.78 -1.88 -19.67
C GLY A 56 -31.11 -1.24 -18.46
N CYS A 57 -30.69 -2.02 -17.47
CA CYS A 57 -29.83 -1.58 -16.37
C CYS A 57 -28.35 -1.75 -16.71
N ASP A 58 -27.46 -1.08 -15.97
CA ASP A 58 -26.01 -1.25 -16.09
C ASP A 58 -25.58 -2.55 -15.40
N CYS A 59 -25.99 -3.65 -16.02
CA CYS A 59 -25.77 -5.01 -15.52
C CYS A 59 -24.36 -5.54 -15.76
N ASP A 60 -23.54 -4.78 -16.49
CA ASP A 60 -22.16 -5.16 -16.74
C ASP A 60 -21.26 -4.81 -15.55
N GLY A 61 -21.78 -4.16 -14.51
CA GLY A 61 -20.94 -3.67 -13.42
C GLY A 61 -19.72 -2.93 -14.00
N SER A 62 -19.93 -2.16 -15.07
CA SER A 62 -18.83 -1.74 -15.96
C SER A 62 -18.00 -0.56 -15.42
N GLY A 63 -17.80 -0.54 -14.09
CA GLY A 63 -16.43 -0.54 -13.58
C GLY A 63 -15.91 -1.98 -13.64
N GLY A 64 -15.69 -2.49 -14.85
CA GLY A 64 -15.24 -3.86 -15.06
C GLY A 64 -13.87 -4.04 -14.42
N THR A 65 -13.83 -4.54 -13.20
CA THR A 65 -12.63 -5.23 -12.72
C THR A 65 -12.65 -6.56 -13.44
N ASP A 66 -12.27 -6.56 -14.73
CA ASP A 66 -12.11 -7.77 -15.52
C ASP A 66 -11.31 -8.76 -14.66
N GLU A 67 -11.90 -9.92 -14.32
CA GLU A 67 -11.13 -11.00 -13.70
C GLU A 67 -9.91 -11.36 -14.58
N ASP A 68 -10.00 -11.08 -15.89
CA ASP A 68 -8.91 -11.18 -16.87
C ASP A 68 -7.75 -10.17 -16.65
N SER A 69 -7.94 -9.12 -15.86
CA SER A 69 -6.91 -8.10 -15.54
C SER A 69 -6.05 -8.47 -14.33
N TRP A 70 -6.46 -9.49 -13.57
CA TRP A 70 -5.64 -10.04 -12.50
C TRP A 70 -4.62 -11.04 -13.04
N SER A 71 -3.39 -10.95 -12.54
CA SER A 71 -2.37 -11.98 -12.75
C SER A 71 -1.98 -12.63 -11.44
N VAL A 72 -1.96 -13.96 -11.43
CA VAL A 72 -1.40 -14.76 -10.34
C VAL A 72 0.04 -15.11 -10.68
N GLU A 73 0.96 -14.63 -9.86
CA GLU A 73 2.39 -14.84 -10.01
C GLU A 73 2.96 -15.63 -8.83
N SER A 74 4.18 -16.15 -9.01
CA SER A 74 4.83 -16.98 -8.00
C SER A 74 6.34 -16.80 -8.01
N LEU A 75 6.96 -16.89 -6.84
CA LEU A 75 8.41 -16.87 -6.68
C LEU A 75 8.88 -17.86 -5.61
N GLU A 76 10.16 -18.21 -5.64
CA GLU A 76 10.77 -19.07 -4.62
C GLU A 76 11.26 -18.20 -3.46
N SER A 77 10.72 -18.40 -2.26
CA SER A 77 11.17 -17.73 -1.03
C SER A 77 11.07 -18.66 0.16
N GLY A 78 12.03 -18.58 1.09
CA GLY A 78 12.05 -19.43 2.28
C GLY A 78 12.14 -20.94 2.00
N GLY A 79 12.53 -21.35 0.78
CA GLY A 79 12.56 -22.75 0.35
C GLY A 79 11.22 -23.30 -0.13
N ALA A 80 10.21 -22.46 -0.33
CA ALA A 80 8.92 -22.82 -0.89
C ALA A 80 8.53 -21.90 -2.07
N THR A 81 7.67 -22.40 -2.95
CA THR A 81 6.97 -21.55 -3.93
C THR A 81 5.90 -20.75 -3.19
N ARG A 82 5.95 -19.42 -3.30
CA ARG A 82 5.00 -18.48 -2.71
C ARG A 82 4.28 -17.73 -3.82
N TYR A 83 3.03 -17.33 -3.56
CA TYR A 83 2.14 -16.75 -4.56
C TYR A 83 1.73 -15.33 -4.19
N TYR A 84 1.43 -14.53 -5.20
CA TYR A 84 0.87 -13.19 -5.04
C TYR A 84 0.02 -12.84 -6.26
N TRP A 85 -0.98 -12.00 -6.02
CA TRP A 85 -1.84 -11.47 -7.07
C TRP A 85 -1.44 -10.05 -7.41
N VAL A 86 -1.55 -9.68 -8.68
CA VAL A 86 -1.31 -8.32 -9.15
C VAL A 86 -2.49 -7.85 -9.99
N TYR A 87 -2.95 -6.65 -9.69
CA TYR A 87 -3.85 -5.88 -10.55
C TYR A 87 -3.11 -4.63 -11.00
N ALA A 88 -3.06 -4.42 -12.31
CA ALA A 88 -2.50 -3.21 -12.88
C ALA A 88 -3.56 -2.51 -13.74
N PRO A 89 -3.91 -1.25 -13.44
CA PRO A 89 -4.85 -0.50 -14.26
C PRO A 89 -4.23 -0.23 -15.63
N ASP A 90 -5.07 0.08 -16.62
CA ASP A 90 -4.69 0.52 -17.98
C ASP A 90 -4.10 1.96 -17.99
N ALA A 91 -3.25 2.28 -17.01
CA ALA A 91 -2.54 3.55 -16.92
C ALA A 91 -1.22 3.49 -17.72
N ALA A 92 -0.89 4.58 -18.41
CA ALA A 92 0.38 4.68 -19.15
C ALA A 92 1.61 4.67 -18.22
N GLU A 93 1.46 5.15 -16.99
CA GLU A 93 2.49 5.20 -15.94
C GLU A 93 1.77 5.09 -14.57
N PRO A 94 2.13 4.13 -13.70
CA PRO A 94 1.52 3.99 -12.39
C PRO A 94 1.76 5.21 -11.48
N SER A 95 0.76 5.56 -10.67
CA SER A 95 0.89 6.57 -9.60
C SER A 95 1.70 6.07 -8.41
N GLY A 96 1.76 4.75 -8.23
CA GLY A 96 2.56 4.03 -7.24
C GLY A 96 2.17 2.56 -7.17
N MET A 97 2.49 1.93 -6.04
CA MET A 97 2.12 0.55 -5.73
C MET A 97 1.47 0.49 -4.35
N MET A 98 0.48 -0.36 -4.19
CA MET A 98 -0.13 -0.65 -2.89
C MET A 98 -0.19 -2.16 -2.65
N LEU A 99 0.37 -2.59 -1.53
CA LEU A 99 0.37 -3.96 -1.03
C LEU A 99 -0.81 -4.11 -0.06
N PHE A 100 -1.55 -5.22 -0.19
CA PHE A 100 -2.71 -5.53 0.63
C PHE A 100 -2.50 -6.85 1.36
N PHE A 101 -2.55 -6.81 2.69
CA PHE A 101 -2.27 -7.97 3.55
C PHE A 101 -3.52 -8.44 4.28
N HIS A 102 -3.89 -9.71 4.03
CA HIS A 102 -5.00 -10.37 4.69
C HIS A 102 -4.75 -10.59 6.19
N GLY A 103 -5.84 -10.76 6.94
CA GLY A 103 -5.80 -11.17 8.34
C GLY A 103 -5.45 -12.65 8.52
N ALA A 104 -5.36 -13.07 9.78
CA ALA A 104 -5.02 -14.45 10.14
C ALA A 104 -6.06 -15.43 9.59
N GLY A 105 -5.62 -16.46 8.88
CA GLY A 105 -6.49 -17.44 8.23
C GLY A 105 -7.14 -16.94 6.94
N GLY A 106 -6.85 -15.73 6.46
CA GLY A 106 -7.31 -15.22 5.17
C GLY A 106 -6.41 -15.63 4.00
N GLY A 107 -6.63 -15.03 2.83
CA GLY A 107 -5.79 -15.23 1.66
C GLY A 107 -6.01 -14.16 0.58
N ALA A 108 -6.12 -14.60 -0.67
CA ALA A 108 -6.29 -13.73 -1.83
C ALA A 108 -7.66 -13.04 -1.87
N ASP A 109 -8.64 -13.54 -1.13
CA ASP A 109 -10.01 -13.01 -1.02
C ASP A 109 -10.04 -11.57 -0.49
N VAL A 110 -9.05 -11.19 0.32
CA VAL A 110 -8.87 -9.81 0.81
C VAL A 110 -8.82 -8.77 -0.31
N ARG A 111 -8.49 -9.16 -1.54
CA ARG A 111 -8.51 -8.28 -2.72
C ARG A 111 -9.90 -7.68 -2.99
N HIS A 112 -10.95 -8.45 -2.66
CA HIS A 112 -12.34 -8.04 -2.79
C HIS A 112 -12.76 -7.16 -1.61
N GLU A 113 -12.37 -7.54 -0.40
CA GLU A 113 -12.66 -6.76 0.82
C GLU A 113 -12.06 -5.35 0.77
N TYR A 114 -10.83 -5.22 0.28
CA TYR A 114 -10.18 -3.94 0.05
C TYR A 114 -10.60 -3.23 -1.24
N ARG A 115 -11.46 -3.86 -2.07
CA ARG A 115 -11.87 -3.33 -3.39
C ARG A 115 -10.67 -2.93 -4.25
N VAL A 116 -9.62 -3.77 -4.25
CA VAL A 116 -8.28 -3.41 -4.76
C VAL A 116 -8.33 -2.94 -6.21
N ALA A 117 -9.02 -3.66 -7.08
CA ALA A 117 -9.08 -3.34 -8.51
C ALA A 117 -9.78 -2.01 -8.78
N GLU A 118 -10.94 -1.77 -8.14
CA GLU A 118 -11.66 -0.50 -8.25
C GLU A 118 -10.79 0.69 -7.79
N MET A 119 -10.10 0.53 -6.65
CA MET A 119 -9.25 1.58 -6.10
C MET A 119 -8.00 1.80 -6.95
N ALA A 120 -7.40 0.73 -7.47
CA ALA A 120 -6.28 0.81 -8.39
C ALA A 120 -6.65 1.56 -9.68
N ASP A 121 -7.84 1.34 -10.24
CA ASP A 121 -8.34 2.10 -11.38
C ASP A 121 -8.60 3.57 -11.03
N ALA A 122 -9.20 3.83 -9.87
CA ALA A 122 -9.54 5.18 -9.43
C ALA A 122 -8.29 6.04 -9.17
N TYR A 123 -7.25 5.47 -8.58
CA TYR A 123 -6.04 6.19 -8.15
C TYR A 123 -4.81 5.92 -9.02
N GLY A 124 -4.88 4.97 -9.95
CA GLY A 124 -3.83 4.64 -10.91
C GLY A 124 -2.63 3.89 -10.32
N PHE A 125 -2.75 3.26 -9.16
CA PHE A 125 -1.67 2.46 -8.56
C PHE A 125 -1.71 1.00 -9.02
N VAL A 126 -0.59 0.29 -8.94
CA VAL A 126 -0.55 -1.17 -9.08
C VAL A 126 -0.94 -1.80 -7.74
N GLY A 127 -2.01 -2.58 -7.72
CA GLY A 127 -2.47 -3.31 -6.54
C GLY A 127 -1.80 -4.68 -6.46
N VAL A 128 -1.28 -5.04 -5.29
CA VAL A 128 -0.56 -6.30 -5.07
C VAL A 128 -1.10 -6.98 -3.81
N VAL A 129 -1.42 -8.26 -3.90
CA VAL A 129 -1.95 -9.05 -2.78
C VAL A 129 -1.05 -10.26 -2.57
N PRO A 130 0.02 -10.14 -1.76
CA PRO A 130 0.87 -11.26 -1.39
C PRO A 130 0.10 -12.26 -0.52
N ILE A 131 0.43 -13.54 -0.63
CA ILE A 131 -0.18 -14.61 0.18
C ILE A 131 0.80 -15.04 1.28
N GLY A 132 0.28 -15.14 2.52
CA GLY A 132 1.02 -15.58 3.69
C GLY A 132 1.55 -17.02 3.58
N SER A 133 2.12 -17.51 4.67
CA SER A 133 2.53 -18.91 4.78
C SER A 133 1.33 -19.76 5.24
N PRO A 134 1.20 -21.02 4.81
CA PRO A 134 0.22 -21.93 5.41
C PRO A 134 0.45 -21.98 6.92
N GLY A 135 -0.62 -22.01 7.71
CA GLY A 135 -0.50 -22.24 9.16
C GLY A 135 0.11 -23.63 9.41
N ASP A 136 1.02 -23.73 10.37
CA ASP A 136 1.43 -25.03 10.89
C ASP A 136 0.25 -25.55 11.73
N ASP A 137 -0.59 -26.42 11.16
CA ASP A 137 -1.74 -27.06 11.84
C ASP A 137 -1.34 -27.98 13.03
N ASP A 138 -0.11 -27.91 13.53
CA ASP A 138 0.46 -28.89 14.46
C ASP A 138 0.42 -28.50 15.96
N GLU A 139 -0.02 -27.30 16.35
CA GLU A 139 -0.14 -26.93 17.78
C GLU A 139 -1.41 -26.12 18.11
N ASP A 140 -2.58 -26.75 18.18
CA ASP A 140 -3.44 -26.74 19.40
C ASP A 140 -4.86 -27.31 19.16
N ASP A 141 -4.95 -28.62 19.36
CA ASP A 141 -6.17 -29.35 19.69
C ASP A 141 -6.67 -28.99 21.11
N LYS A 142 -6.99 -27.70 21.34
CA LYS A 142 -7.65 -27.23 22.57
C LYS A 142 -8.68 -26.12 22.33
N GLY A 143 -9.90 -26.57 22.06
CA GLY A 143 -11.06 -26.05 22.75
C GLY A 143 -11.90 -25.06 21.97
N GLY A 144 -12.67 -25.57 21.01
CA GLY A 144 -13.74 -24.83 20.37
C GLY A 144 -14.70 -25.79 19.69
N ASP A 145 -15.57 -26.42 20.48
CA ASP A 145 -16.70 -27.18 19.96
C ASP A 145 -17.65 -26.26 19.18
N ASP A 146 -17.53 -26.15 17.86
CA ASP A 146 -18.73 -26.16 17.02
C ASP A 146 -18.49 -26.91 15.71
N LYS A 147 -19.41 -27.84 15.47
CA LYS A 147 -19.39 -28.75 14.34
C LYS A 147 -20.04 -28.06 13.17
N SER A 148 -19.44 -28.23 11.99
CA SER A 148 -20.09 -28.72 10.77
C SER A 148 -19.71 -27.92 9.53
N TRP A 149 -18.62 -28.32 8.88
CA TRP A 149 -18.68 -28.58 7.45
C TRP A 149 -18.04 -29.95 7.19
N GLY A 150 -18.89 -30.92 6.88
CA GLY A 150 -18.46 -32.24 6.44
C GLY A 150 -17.85 -32.13 5.05
N ASP A 151 -16.75 -32.83 4.81
CA ASP A 151 -16.80 -34.14 4.14
C ASP A 151 -15.37 -34.57 3.79
N ASP A 152 -14.84 -35.46 4.63
CA ASP A 152 -14.06 -36.64 4.26
C ASP A 152 -13.18 -36.52 2.99
N LYS A 153 -12.01 -35.89 3.13
CA LYS A 153 -10.82 -36.30 2.38
C LYS A 153 -9.64 -36.44 3.33
N SER A 154 -9.41 -37.68 3.73
CA SER A 154 -8.10 -38.24 4.07
C SER A 154 -7.03 -37.62 3.16
N TRP A 155 -6.16 -36.79 3.71
CA TRP A 155 -4.90 -36.46 3.07
C TRP A 155 -4.03 -37.71 3.17
N ASP A 156 -4.07 -38.54 2.14
CA ASP A 156 -3.17 -39.67 2.01
C ASP A 156 -1.73 -39.14 1.83
N ASP A 157 -0.91 -39.39 2.85
CA ASP A 157 0.53 -39.11 3.04
C ASP A 157 1.49 -39.67 1.96
N ASP A 158 1.11 -39.81 0.69
CA ASP A 158 1.96 -40.53 -0.26
C ASP A 158 1.92 -40.05 -1.72
N LYS A 159 2.02 -38.73 -1.93
CA LYS A 159 2.43 -38.18 -3.23
C LYS A 159 3.65 -37.30 -3.10
N SER A 160 4.79 -37.98 -3.04
CA SER A 160 6.01 -37.66 -3.80
C SER A 160 5.92 -36.34 -4.60
N TRP A 161 6.50 -35.28 -4.04
CA TRP A 161 6.75 -33.98 -4.67
C TRP A 161 7.80 -34.09 -5.79
N ASP A 162 7.54 -34.91 -6.82
CA ASP A 162 8.42 -35.00 -8.00
C ASP A 162 7.63 -34.88 -9.31
N ASP A 163 8.05 -33.87 -10.09
CA ASP A 163 8.24 -33.89 -11.55
C ASP A 163 7.08 -33.70 -12.55
N GLU A 164 5.82 -33.47 -12.16
CA GLU A 164 4.77 -33.07 -13.13
C GLU A 164 4.29 -31.62 -12.95
N LYS A 165 5.17 -30.67 -13.32
CA LYS A 165 4.89 -29.27 -13.69
C LYS A 165 3.96 -28.49 -12.78
N ARG A 166 4.52 -27.53 -12.03
CA ARG A 166 3.98 -26.17 -11.79
C ARG A 166 2.49 -26.02 -12.15
N ARG A 167 1.59 -26.66 -11.41
CA ARG A 167 0.20 -26.21 -11.41
C ARG A 167 0.29 -24.82 -10.79
N ARG A 168 -0.11 -23.78 -11.54
CA ARG A 168 -0.59 -22.57 -10.87
C ARG A 168 -1.60 -23.10 -9.85
N MET A 169 -1.43 -22.79 -8.58
CA MET A 169 -2.52 -23.01 -7.63
C MET A 169 -3.73 -22.36 -8.27
N ASP A 170 -4.82 -23.12 -8.42
CA ASP A 170 -6.04 -22.55 -8.97
C ASP A 170 -6.52 -21.48 -7.96
N GLU A 171 -7.24 -20.46 -8.40
CA GLU A 171 -7.57 -19.27 -7.58
C GLU A 171 -8.11 -19.63 -6.20
N ALA A 172 -8.99 -20.63 -6.14
CA ALA A 172 -9.58 -21.21 -4.94
C ALA A 172 -8.57 -21.75 -3.91
N GLU A 173 -7.39 -22.20 -4.34
CA GLU A 173 -6.34 -22.70 -3.46
C GLU A 173 -5.54 -21.56 -2.80
N THR A 174 -5.72 -20.30 -3.25
CA THR A 174 -5.10 -19.12 -2.64
C THR A 174 -6.05 -18.29 -1.79
N GLU A 175 -7.34 -18.64 -1.73
CA GLU A 175 -8.38 -17.86 -1.04
C GLU A 175 -8.28 -17.95 0.49
N CYS A 176 -7.70 -19.02 1.04
CA CYS A 176 -7.53 -19.29 2.47
C CYS A 176 -6.47 -20.40 2.62
N CYS A 177 -5.81 -20.68 3.74
CA CYS A 177 -5.93 -20.15 5.09
C CYS A 177 -4.52 -19.86 5.59
N PHE A 178 -4.08 -18.64 5.37
CA PHE A 178 -2.68 -18.25 5.47
C PHE A 178 -2.45 -17.29 6.64
N TYR A 179 -1.21 -17.23 7.08
CA TYR A 179 -0.78 -16.40 8.19
C TYR A 179 0.54 -15.71 7.85
N TRP A 180 0.77 -14.56 8.46
CA TRP A 180 2.04 -13.86 8.46
C TRP A 180 2.79 -14.18 9.74
N ASN A 181 4.04 -14.61 9.60
CA ASN A 181 4.93 -14.71 10.74
C ASN A 181 5.32 -13.29 11.19
N VAL A 182 4.72 -12.87 12.30
CA VAL A 182 4.97 -11.56 12.91
C VAL A 182 5.70 -11.66 14.24
N ASP A 183 5.79 -12.84 14.86
CA ASP A 183 6.27 -12.96 16.25
C ASP A 183 7.23 -14.14 16.51
N VAL A 184 7.43 -15.06 15.55
CA VAL A 184 8.31 -16.23 15.71
C VAL A 184 9.66 -15.99 15.06
N ALA A 185 10.65 -15.54 15.84
CA ALA A 185 11.95 -15.07 15.35
C ALA A 185 12.70 -16.05 14.42
N ASP A 186 12.57 -17.36 14.67
CA ASP A 186 13.18 -18.42 13.85
C ASP A 186 12.21 -19.00 12.79
N GLY A 187 11.02 -18.41 12.64
CA GLY A 187 9.97 -18.80 11.70
C GLY A 187 10.21 -18.28 10.28
N VAL A 188 9.19 -18.42 9.42
CA VAL A 188 9.27 -17.99 8.02
C VAL A 188 9.56 -16.49 7.93
N ASN A 189 10.50 -16.10 7.07
CA ASN A 189 10.78 -14.68 6.81
C ASN A 189 9.84 -14.15 5.72
N ASP A 190 8.64 -13.73 6.12
CA ASP A 190 7.66 -13.16 5.19
C ASP A 190 8.07 -11.76 4.69
N VAL A 191 8.87 -11.01 5.46
CA VAL A 191 9.40 -9.70 5.05
C VAL A 191 10.31 -9.83 3.82
N ASP A 192 11.23 -10.80 3.80
CA ASP A 192 12.10 -11.08 2.65
C ASP A 192 11.28 -11.50 1.40
N PHE A 193 10.22 -12.29 1.60
CA PHE A 193 9.29 -12.65 0.53
C PHE A 193 8.65 -11.40 -0.08
N ILE A 194 8.13 -10.50 0.76
CA ILE A 194 7.45 -9.28 0.31
C ILE A 194 8.43 -8.32 -0.39
N HIS A 195 9.67 -8.20 0.09
CA HIS A 195 10.73 -7.45 -0.60
C HIS A 195 10.97 -7.96 -2.02
N ALA A 196 10.99 -9.29 -2.20
CA ALA A 196 11.13 -9.91 -3.52
C ALA A 196 9.92 -9.59 -4.42
N VAL A 197 8.69 -9.67 -3.89
CA VAL A 197 7.47 -9.31 -4.62
C VAL A 197 7.52 -7.84 -5.08
N VAL A 198 7.84 -6.90 -4.19
CA VAL A 198 7.94 -5.47 -4.52
C VAL A 198 8.96 -5.24 -5.63
N ALA A 199 10.12 -5.91 -5.57
CA ALA A 199 11.17 -5.77 -6.58
C ALA A 199 10.74 -6.30 -7.96
N GLU A 200 10.08 -7.46 -8.03
CA GLU A 200 9.58 -8.04 -9.27
C GLU A 200 8.45 -7.18 -9.87
N VAL A 201 7.44 -6.83 -9.08
CA VAL A 201 6.30 -6.02 -9.56
C VAL A 201 6.76 -4.63 -10.00
N ALA A 202 7.64 -3.97 -9.25
CA ALA A 202 8.16 -2.67 -9.66
C ALA A 202 8.90 -2.74 -11.00
N ALA A 203 9.61 -3.85 -11.27
CA ALA A 203 10.31 -4.05 -12.53
C ALA A 203 9.35 -4.35 -13.70
N ASP A 204 8.35 -5.21 -13.49
CA ASP A 204 7.45 -5.67 -14.54
C ASP A 204 6.42 -4.61 -14.94
N TYR A 205 5.94 -3.82 -13.97
CA TYR A 205 4.93 -2.78 -14.19
C TYR A 205 5.53 -1.37 -14.25
N ALA A 206 6.86 -1.26 -14.30
CA ALA A 206 7.60 0.00 -14.41
C ALA A 206 7.22 1.04 -13.33
N VAL A 207 7.00 0.59 -12.09
CA VAL A 207 6.80 1.49 -10.95
C VAL A 207 8.14 2.16 -10.63
N ASP A 208 8.26 3.44 -10.96
CA ASP A 208 9.49 4.20 -10.73
C ASP A 208 9.82 4.33 -9.23
N ALA A 209 11.12 4.40 -8.91
CA ALA A 209 11.60 4.42 -7.52
C ALA A 209 11.21 5.70 -6.73
N ASP A 210 10.77 6.76 -7.40
CA ASP A 210 10.22 7.97 -6.75
C ASP A 210 8.71 7.89 -6.50
N LYS A 211 8.06 6.79 -6.90
CA LYS A 211 6.65 6.55 -6.61
C LYS A 211 6.47 5.91 -5.23
N PRO A 212 5.37 6.24 -4.54
CA PRO A 212 5.07 5.61 -3.25
C PRO A 212 4.82 4.12 -3.42
N VAL A 213 5.33 3.35 -2.47
CA VAL A 213 4.94 1.95 -2.23
C VAL A 213 4.31 1.93 -0.85
N ILE A 214 3.03 1.61 -0.79
CA ILE A 214 2.24 1.62 0.45
C ILE A 214 1.93 0.18 0.86
N ALA A 215 2.10 -0.15 2.13
CA ALA A 215 1.69 -1.42 2.72
C ALA A 215 0.45 -1.17 3.58
N LEU A 216 -0.67 -1.81 3.25
CA LEU A 216 -1.92 -1.77 4.00
C LEU A 216 -2.31 -3.17 4.43
N GLY A 217 -2.59 -3.37 5.71
CA GLY A 217 -2.96 -4.68 6.23
C GLY A 217 -4.04 -4.62 7.30
N PHE A 218 -4.70 -5.75 7.48
CA PHE A 218 -5.77 -5.97 8.46
C PHE A 218 -5.39 -7.08 9.44
N SER A 219 -5.61 -6.87 10.74
CA SER A 219 -5.37 -7.83 11.82
C SER A 219 -3.92 -8.33 11.82
N ASN A 220 -3.66 -9.63 11.67
CA ASN A 220 -2.30 -10.16 11.46
C ASN A 220 -1.58 -9.54 10.25
N GLY A 221 -2.32 -9.16 9.20
CA GLY A 221 -1.82 -8.39 8.07
C GLY A 221 -1.37 -6.97 8.45
N ALA A 222 -2.02 -6.34 9.45
CA ALA A 222 -1.56 -5.06 9.97
C ALA A 222 -0.21 -5.20 10.69
N GLY A 223 0.03 -6.34 11.35
CA GLY A 223 1.33 -6.66 11.97
C GLY A 223 2.47 -6.78 10.95
N VAL A 224 2.25 -7.43 9.80
CA VAL A 224 3.27 -7.46 8.74
C VAL A 224 3.45 -6.10 8.07
N SER A 225 2.38 -5.30 7.92
CA SER A 225 2.51 -3.89 7.49
C SER A 225 3.39 -3.09 8.44
N GLU A 226 3.26 -3.29 9.76
CA GLU A 226 4.09 -2.63 10.76
C GLU A 226 5.58 -2.97 10.56
N LEU A 227 5.90 -4.26 10.40
CA LEU A 227 7.26 -4.70 10.09
C LEU A 227 7.80 -4.04 8.81
N LEU A 228 6.99 -3.96 7.74
CA LEU A 228 7.37 -3.31 6.48
C LEU A 228 7.55 -1.80 6.60
N GLY A 229 6.96 -1.17 7.62
CA GLY A 229 7.20 0.22 7.99
C GLY A 229 8.51 0.43 8.74
N CYS A 230 9.28 -0.64 9.01
CA CYS A 230 10.47 -0.67 9.86
C CYS A 230 10.14 -0.47 11.36
N HIS A 231 9.22 -1.29 11.88
CA HIS A 231 8.82 -1.36 13.29
C HIS A 231 8.89 -2.78 13.84
N ASP A 232 8.55 -2.93 15.12
CA ASP A 232 8.27 -4.21 15.76
C ASP A 232 6.76 -4.44 15.73
N SER A 233 6.31 -5.66 15.40
CA SER A 233 4.88 -6.00 15.25
C SER A 233 4.07 -5.99 16.55
N TYR A 234 4.75 -5.88 17.71
CA TYR A 234 4.10 -5.76 19.01
C TYR A 234 3.68 -4.34 19.34
N ASP A 235 4.02 -3.35 18.50
CA ASP A 235 3.58 -1.98 18.65
C ASP A 235 2.19 -1.76 18.00
N LEU A 236 1.56 -2.80 17.40
CA LEU A 236 0.20 -2.80 16.87
C LEU A 236 -0.88 -2.78 17.97
N TRP A 237 -1.79 -1.81 17.86
CA TRP A 237 -2.96 -1.66 18.75
C TRP A 237 -4.24 -1.28 17.99
N VAL A 238 -4.19 -1.41 16.66
CA VAL A 238 -5.31 -1.17 15.75
C VAL A 238 -5.54 -2.37 14.84
N ALA A 239 -6.74 -2.48 14.28
CA ALA A 239 -7.06 -3.54 13.35
C ALA A 239 -6.50 -3.29 11.94
N HIS A 240 -6.31 -2.03 11.55
CA HIS A 240 -5.79 -1.67 10.22
C HIS A 240 -4.59 -0.76 10.35
N LEU A 241 -3.56 -1.06 9.55
CA LEU A 241 -2.35 -0.25 9.48
C LEU A 241 -1.91 -0.06 8.04
N GLY A 242 -1.73 1.20 7.65
CA GLY A 242 -1.14 1.65 6.40
C GLY A 242 0.18 2.37 6.64
N VAL A 243 1.25 1.94 5.97
CA VAL A 243 2.58 2.54 6.08
C VAL A 243 3.23 2.77 4.72
N HIS A 244 4.22 3.65 4.69
CA HIS A 244 5.18 3.67 3.58
C HIS A 244 6.12 2.46 3.72
N TYR A 245 6.25 1.68 2.65
CA TYR A 245 7.15 0.54 2.60
C TYR A 245 8.61 0.99 2.77
N HIS A 246 9.33 0.34 3.69
CA HIS A 246 10.72 0.61 3.98
C HIS A 246 11.61 -0.51 3.42
N PRO A 247 12.51 -0.23 2.46
CA PRO A 247 13.34 -1.27 1.81
C PRO A 247 14.43 -1.85 2.71
N GLU A 248 14.65 -1.27 3.89
CA GLU A 248 15.56 -1.82 4.93
C GLU A 248 14.81 -2.51 6.08
N ALA A 249 13.49 -2.67 5.98
CA ALA A 249 12.75 -3.54 6.90
C ALA A 249 13.36 -4.95 6.88
N ASP A 250 13.33 -5.65 8.00
CA ASP A 250 13.91 -6.97 8.13
C ASP A 250 13.15 -7.84 9.14
N TRP A 251 13.49 -9.13 9.15
CA TRP A 251 12.93 -10.10 10.07
C TRP A 251 14.03 -10.96 10.72
N PRO A 252 14.04 -11.11 12.06
CA PRO A 252 13.30 -10.28 13.02
C PRO A 252 13.68 -8.81 12.89
N SER A 253 12.74 -7.91 13.15
CA SER A 253 12.98 -6.46 12.98
C SER A 253 14.17 -5.99 13.82
N THR A 254 15.16 -5.38 13.16
CA THR A 254 16.29 -4.70 13.78
C THR A 254 16.08 -3.19 13.88
N CYS A 255 14.96 -2.71 13.37
CA CYS A 255 14.56 -1.32 13.46
C CYS A 255 14.39 -0.91 14.92
N GLN A 256 15.29 -0.05 15.41
CA GLN A 256 15.35 0.33 16.84
C GLN A 256 14.35 1.43 17.23
N SER A 257 13.54 1.91 16.29
CA SER A 257 12.62 3.03 16.49
C SER A 257 11.20 2.50 16.70
N LYS A 258 10.54 2.94 17.78
CA LYS A 258 9.09 2.76 17.98
C LYS A 258 8.24 3.64 17.05
N TYR A 259 8.87 4.50 16.26
CA TYR A 259 8.21 5.49 15.42
C TYR A 259 8.80 5.45 14.03
N SER A 260 7.93 5.48 13.03
CA SER A 260 8.34 5.56 11.65
C SER A 260 8.96 6.93 11.39
N LYS A 261 9.84 7.01 10.40
CA LYS A 261 10.23 8.30 9.82
C LYS A 261 9.10 8.91 8.99
N CYS A 262 8.16 8.09 8.56
CA CYS A 262 7.02 8.44 7.71
C CYS A 262 5.72 8.45 8.54
N PRO A 263 4.75 9.30 8.24
CA PRO A 263 3.43 9.22 8.86
C PRO A 263 2.76 7.86 8.59
N GLU A 264 2.03 7.34 9.57
CA GLU A 264 1.26 6.10 9.48
C GLU A 264 -0.24 6.38 9.39
N TRP A 265 -0.98 5.51 8.72
CA TRP A 265 -2.44 5.51 8.72
C TRP A 265 -2.92 4.37 9.61
N ASN A 266 -3.53 4.69 10.74
CA ASN A 266 -4.02 3.70 11.70
C ASN A 266 -5.55 3.73 11.69
N ALA A 267 -6.21 2.57 11.76
CA ALA A 267 -7.66 2.56 11.94
C ALA A 267 -8.21 1.34 12.68
N VAL A 268 -9.32 1.53 13.39
CA VAL A 268 -10.02 0.48 14.13
C VAL A 268 -11.52 0.77 14.18
N GLY A 269 -12.35 -0.27 14.27
CA GLY A 269 -13.78 -0.13 14.53
C GLY A 269 -14.05 0.10 16.02
N SER A 270 -15.04 0.93 16.37
CA SER A 270 -15.36 1.23 17.78
C SER A 270 -15.97 0.04 18.54
N GLU A 271 -16.42 -1.00 17.82
CA GLU A 271 -16.91 -2.27 18.36
C GLU A 271 -15.94 -3.44 18.06
N ASP A 272 -14.70 -3.14 17.66
CA ASP A 272 -13.67 -4.16 17.43
C ASP A 272 -13.25 -4.80 18.77
N TRP A 273 -13.16 -6.14 18.77
CA TRP A 273 -12.76 -6.91 19.95
C TRP A 273 -11.32 -6.59 20.40
N PHE A 274 -10.46 -6.03 19.52
CA PHE A 274 -9.16 -5.47 19.92
C PHE A 274 -9.28 -4.43 21.05
N LEU A 275 -10.41 -3.74 21.14
CA LEU A 275 -10.64 -2.68 22.10
C LEU A 275 -11.15 -3.17 23.47
N ASP A 276 -11.55 -4.44 23.58
CA ASP A 276 -12.16 -5.02 24.79
C ASP A 276 -11.23 -4.93 26.01
N GLU A 277 -9.92 -4.95 25.79
CA GLU A 277 -8.91 -4.89 26.85
C GLU A 277 -8.38 -3.48 27.14
N ILE A 278 -8.75 -2.49 26.31
CA ILE A 278 -8.18 -1.13 26.36
C ILE A 278 -9.25 -0.04 26.46
N ASP A 279 -10.28 -0.22 27.30
CA ASP A 279 -11.31 0.80 27.57
C ASP A 279 -12.00 1.36 26.28
N GLY A 280 -12.10 0.56 25.21
CA GLY A 280 -12.78 0.98 23.98
C GLY A 280 -12.03 2.05 23.19
N ALA A 281 -12.79 2.92 22.52
CA ALA A 281 -12.27 4.06 21.75
C ALA A 281 -11.40 5.02 22.58
N ASP A 282 -11.69 5.17 23.89
CA ASP A 282 -10.94 6.08 24.75
C ASP A 282 -9.52 5.57 25.03
N GLY A 283 -9.31 4.26 25.19
CA GLY A 283 -7.96 3.76 25.44
C GLY A 283 -7.09 3.65 24.19
N VAL A 284 -7.68 3.43 23.01
CA VAL A 284 -6.92 3.55 21.74
C VAL A 284 -6.49 5.00 21.49
N LEU A 285 -7.34 5.99 21.81
CA LEU A 285 -6.93 7.41 21.79
C LEU A 285 -5.84 7.71 22.83
N ALA A 286 -5.88 7.08 24.00
CA ALA A 286 -4.83 7.21 25.01
C ALA A 286 -3.49 6.59 24.56
N GLN A 287 -3.52 5.49 23.80
CA GLN A 287 -2.32 4.91 23.17
C GLN A 287 -1.75 5.85 22.10
N PHE A 288 -2.60 6.43 21.25
CA PHE A 288 -2.16 7.42 20.26
C PHE A 288 -1.51 8.65 20.92
N GLU A 289 -2.07 9.10 22.04
CA GLU A 289 -1.46 10.15 22.87
C GLU A 289 -0.11 9.73 23.47
N ALA A 290 0.01 8.49 23.97
CA ALA A 290 1.26 7.97 24.48
C ALA A 290 2.34 7.88 23.38
N SER A 291 1.94 7.55 22.14
CA SER A 291 2.83 7.53 20.98
C SER A 291 3.32 8.92 20.60
N ARG A 292 2.47 9.96 20.66
CA ARG A 292 2.90 11.38 20.55
C ARG A 292 3.98 11.71 21.57
N ASP A 293 3.75 11.34 22.82
CA ASP A 293 4.67 11.67 23.92
C ASP A 293 6.03 11.01 23.76
N ALA A 294 6.05 9.73 23.40
CA ALA A 294 7.30 9.01 23.24
C ALA A 294 7.99 9.29 21.89
N ALA A 295 7.28 9.83 20.89
CA ALA A 295 7.88 10.51 19.73
C ALA A 295 8.53 11.87 20.10
N GLY A 296 8.33 12.36 21.33
CA GLY A 296 8.90 13.62 21.82
C GLY A 296 8.21 14.85 21.24
N CYS A 297 6.97 14.70 20.76
CA CYS A 297 6.20 15.78 20.19
C CYS A 297 5.63 16.73 21.27
N PRO A 298 5.29 17.98 20.91
CA PRO A 298 4.67 18.91 21.85
C PRO A 298 3.35 18.35 22.42
N GLU A 299 3.10 18.63 23.70
CA GLU A 299 1.82 18.33 24.33
C GLU A 299 0.71 19.16 23.67
N GLU A 300 -0.24 18.48 23.05
CA GLU A 300 -1.42 19.08 22.43
C GLU A 300 -2.57 18.05 22.41
N ALA A 301 -3.82 18.49 22.38
CA ALA A 301 -4.94 17.58 22.16
C ALA A 301 -5.01 17.20 20.68
N ALA A 302 -5.36 15.93 20.38
CA ALA A 302 -5.59 15.51 19.01
C ALA A 302 -6.75 16.31 18.42
N SER A 303 -6.57 16.86 17.22
CA SER A 303 -7.68 17.43 16.46
C SER A 303 -8.39 16.33 15.71
N GLN A 304 -9.72 16.34 15.77
CA GLN A 304 -10.56 15.41 15.04
C GLN A 304 -11.01 16.03 13.71
N ASP A 305 -10.85 15.29 12.62
CA ASP A 305 -11.41 15.56 11.30
C ASP A 305 -12.19 14.34 10.82
N GLY A 306 -13.52 14.43 10.84
CA GLY A 306 -14.40 13.28 10.65
C GLY A 306 -14.17 12.21 11.72
N GLU A 307 -13.85 11.00 11.28
CA GLU A 307 -13.55 9.83 12.12
C GLU A 307 -12.06 9.73 12.49
N CYS A 308 -11.21 10.62 11.95
CA CYS A 308 -9.77 10.57 12.12
C CYS A 308 -9.26 11.63 13.10
N TYR A 309 -8.19 11.29 13.80
CA TYR A 309 -7.53 12.07 14.83
C TYR A 309 -6.07 12.30 14.41
N VAL A 310 -5.62 13.55 14.53
CA VAL A 310 -4.26 13.96 14.16
C VAL A 310 -3.67 14.90 15.18
N TYR A 311 -2.34 14.92 15.25
CA TYR A 311 -1.56 15.89 15.99
C TYR A 311 -0.88 16.86 15.02
N ALA A 312 -1.45 18.05 14.84
CA ALA A 312 -0.94 19.04 13.88
C ALA A 312 0.52 19.46 14.15
N SER A 313 0.97 19.39 15.40
CA SER A 313 2.35 19.66 15.79
C SER A 313 3.28 18.44 15.64
N CYS A 314 2.72 17.26 15.34
CA CYS A 314 3.42 15.98 15.23
C CYS A 314 2.99 15.20 13.97
N PRO A 315 3.12 15.79 12.76
CA PRO A 315 2.65 15.14 11.52
C PRO A 315 3.34 13.81 11.22
N SER A 316 4.56 13.60 11.74
CA SER A 316 5.29 12.33 11.58
C SER A 316 4.64 11.16 12.32
N LEU A 317 3.75 11.41 13.29
CA LEU A 317 3.06 10.32 13.98
C LEU A 317 1.98 9.67 13.12
N GLY A 318 1.48 10.37 12.11
CA GLY A 318 0.38 9.86 11.31
C GLY A 318 -0.99 10.32 11.78
N GLN A 319 -2.00 9.50 11.46
CA GLN A 319 -3.37 9.67 11.90
C GLN A 319 -3.95 8.36 12.44
N LEU A 320 -4.95 8.49 13.31
CA LEU A 320 -5.75 7.39 13.84
C LEU A 320 -7.21 7.61 13.47
N CYS A 321 -7.86 6.66 12.80
CA CYS A 321 -9.28 6.69 12.50
C CYS A 321 -10.05 5.68 13.35
N VAL A 322 -11.16 6.10 13.95
CA VAL A 322 -12.05 5.24 14.75
C VAL A 322 -13.43 5.25 14.12
N TYR A 323 -13.82 4.12 13.53
CA TYR A 323 -15.08 3.97 12.79
C TYR A 323 -16.23 3.55 13.71
N ASP A 324 -17.28 4.37 13.78
CA ASP A 324 -18.38 4.12 14.72
C ASP A 324 -19.26 2.93 14.30
N GLY A 325 -19.56 2.03 15.23
CA GLY A 325 -20.42 0.86 14.99
C GLY A 325 -19.80 -0.22 14.10
N VAL A 326 -18.49 -0.13 13.86
CA VAL A 326 -17.74 -1.11 13.07
C VAL A 326 -17.05 -2.09 14.02
N GLY A 327 -17.18 -3.39 13.75
CA GLY A 327 -16.47 -4.45 14.46
C GLY A 327 -15.08 -4.72 13.87
N HIS A 328 -14.63 -5.97 13.95
CA HIS A 328 -13.38 -6.40 13.33
C HIS A 328 -13.55 -6.69 11.83
N ALA A 329 -13.55 -5.63 11.02
CA ALA A 329 -13.80 -5.72 9.58
C ALA A 329 -13.07 -4.65 8.77
N ILE A 330 -12.81 -4.93 7.50
CA ILE A 330 -12.43 -3.94 6.48
C ILE A 330 -13.70 -3.21 6.01
N THR A 331 -13.62 -1.89 5.89
CA THR A 331 -14.72 -1.04 5.40
C THR A 331 -14.48 -0.58 3.96
N ASP A 332 -15.55 -0.24 3.25
CA ASP A 332 -15.50 0.20 1.84
C ASP A 332 -14.62 1.44 1.59
N THR A 333 -14.31 2.22 2.63
CA THR A 333 -13.50 3.45 2.58
C THR A 333 -12.06 3.23 3.04
N THR A 334 -11.70 2.04 3.54
CA THR A 334 -10.39 1.76 4.15
C THR A 334 -9.25 2.05 3.16
N THR A 335 -9.32 1.48 1.96
CA THR A 335 -8.29 1.64 0.91
C THR A 335 -8.15 3.10 0.46
N GLU A 336 -9.27 3.76 0.12
CA GLU A 336 -9.26 5.17 -0.29
C GLU A 336 -8.68 6.07 0.81
N SER A 337 -9.07 5.85 2.07
CA SER A 337 -8.63 6.65 3.20
C SER A 337 -7.12 6.53 3.43
N ALA A 338 -6.61 5.28 3.43
CA ALA A 338 -5.19 5.00 3.60
C ALA A 338 -4.36 5.58 2.45
N TRP A 339 -4.76 5.32 1.21
CA TRP A 339 -4.04 5.80 0.02
C TRP A 339 -4.02 7.33 -0.05
N THR A 340 -5.17 7.97 0.10
CA THR A 340 -5.30 9.43 0.00
C THR A 340 -4.49 10.12 1.09
N TYR A 341 -4.49 9.59 2.31
CA TYR A 341 -3.66 10.11 3.39
C TYR A 341 -2.17 9.92 3.07
N LEU A 342 -1.72 8.69 2.84
CA LEU A 342 -0.30 8.34 2.71
C LEU A 342 0.34 8.87 1.42
N THR A 343 -0.45 9.29 0.43
CA THR A 343 0.06 9.96 -0.79
C THR A 343 -0.23 11.46 -0.82
N GLY A 344 -0.96 11.97 0.18
CA GLY A 344 -1.31 13.37 0.37
C GLY A 344 -0.66 13.96 1.62
N ASP A 345 -1.48 14.25 2.64
CA ASP A 345 -1.02 14.92 3.88
C ASP A 345 -0.06 14.07 4.73
N GLY A 346 -0.21 12.75 4.65
CA GLY A 346 0.68 11.73 5.23
C GLY A 346 1.77 11.26 4.27
N ALA A 347 1.99 11.95 3.14
CA ALA A 347 3.09 11.62 2.24
C ALA A 347 4.42 11.67 2.98
N CYS A 348 5.17 10.57 2.93
CA CYS A 348 6.52 10.56 3.45
C CYS A 348 7.36 11.50 2.59
N ALA A 349 7.69 12.66 3.16
CA ALA A 349 8.60 13.58 2.51
C ALA A 349 9.95 12.85 2.38
N PRO A 350 10.55 12.79 1.18
CA PRO A 350 11.85 12.18 1.05
C PRO A 350 12.79 12.93 1.98
N THR A 351 13.24 12.27 3.04
CA THR A 351 14.15 12.92 3.96
C THR A 351 15.39 13.25 3.14
N SER A 352 16.01 14.42 3.33
CA SER A 352 17.23 14.75 2.58
C SER A 352 18.39 13.75 2.83
N GLU A 353 18.20 12.79 3.74
CA GLU A 353 19.06 11.62 3.99
C GLU A 353 18.82 10.45 3.02
N GLU A 354 17.66 10.34 2.34
CA GLU A 354 17.38 9.32 1.32
C GLU A 354 18.07 9.59 -0.02
N CYS A 355 18.70 10.76 -0.15
CA CYS A 355 19.84 10.91 -1.03
C CYS A 355 21.09 10.20 -0.46
N ALA A 356 20.96 8.92 -0.13
CA ALA A 356 22.08 8.10 0.28
C ALA A 356 22.41 7.12 -0.83
N ASP A 357 23.69 6.88 -1.01
CA ASP A 357 24.14 5.77 -1.83
C ASP A 357 23.90 4.45 -1.09
N SER A 358 23.36 3.46 -1.78
CA SER A 358 23.22 2.09 -1.28
C SER A 358 24.55 1.55 -0.75
N VAL A 359 24.49 1.01 0.47
CA VAL A 359 25.63 0.36 1.13
C VAL A 359 25.85 -1.06 0.64
N SER A 360 24.81 -1.69 0.09
CA SER A 360 24.81 -3.07 -0.41
C SER A 360 25.10 -3.16 -1.91
N TRP A 361 24.89 -2.09 -2.69
CA TRP A 361 25.14 -2.11 -4.12
C TRP A 361 26.63 -2.17 -4.47
N TYR A 362 26.99 -3.05 -5.40
CA TYR A 362 28.36 -3.14 -5.92
C TYR A 362 28.44 -3.61 -7.39
N TYR A 363 29.51 -3.22 -8.09
CA TYR A 363 29.77 -3.67 -9.47
C TYR A 363 30.74 -4.85 -9.53
N LYS A 364 30.23 -6.07 -9.77
CA LYS A 364 30.99 -7.34 -9.90
C LYS A 364 31.73 -7.86 -8.67
N LYS A 365 32.07 -6.98 -7.74
CA LYS A 365 32.79 -7.32 -6.50
C LYS A 365 32.33 -6.37 -5.41
N GLU A 366 32.09 -6.87 -4.21
CA GLU A 366 31.65 -6.10 -3.03
C GLU A 366 32.52 -4.87 -2.78
N SER A 367 33.82 -4.93 -3.09
CA SER A 367 34.74 -3.79 -2.95
C SER A 367 34.50 -2.65 -3.96
N LYS A 368 33.49 -2.73 -4.84
CA LYS A 368 33.18 -1.76 -5.91
C LYS A 368 31.81 -1.13 -5.68
N THR A 369 31.67 -0.51 -4.53
CA THR A 369 30.47 0.19 -4.06
C THR A 369 30.25 1.54 -4.75
N CYS A 370 29.15 2.22 -4.44
CA CYS A 370 28.90 3.60 -4.84
C CYS A 370 30.10 4.53 -4.54
N ALA A 371 30.58 4.51 -3.29
CA ALA A 371 31.68 5.35 -2.83
C ALA A 371 33.04 5.05 -3.50
N THR A 372 33.28 3.81 -3.92
CA THR A 372 34.61 3.36 -4.37
C THR A 372 34.71 3.08 -5.86
N PHE A 373 33.59 2.87 -6.53
CA PHE A 373 33.52 2.59 -7.96
C PHE A 373 32.71 3.64 -8.71
N VAL A 374 31.48 3.93 -8.29
CA VAL A 374 30.59 4.85 -9.03
C VAL A 374 31.15 6.28 -8.99
N SER A 375 31.62 6.72 -7.83
CA SER A 375 32.23 8.06 -7.60
C SER A 375 33.42 8.36 -8.49
N LYS A 376 34.13 7.33 -9.00
CA LYS A 376 35.34 7.53 -9.81
C LYS A 376 35.04 8.11 -11.19
N LYS A 377 33.89 7.80 -11.79
CA LYS A 377 33.54 8.23 -13.17
C LYS A 377 32.03 8.28 -13.33
N ALA A 378 31.47 9.41 -13.76
CA ALA A 378 30.03 9.58 -14.01
C ALA A 378 29.42 8.51 -14.94
N LYS A 379 30.17 7.98 -15.92
CA LYS A 379 29.68 6.89 -16.78
C LYS A 379 29.37 5.59 -16.02
N ASN A 380 29.86 5.44 -14.79
CA ASN A 380 29.60 4.28 -13.95
C ASN A 380 28.18 4.28 -13.39
N CYS A 381 27.50 5.42 -13.34
CA CYS A 381 26.06 5.50 -13.03
C CYS A 381 25.20 4.69 -14.00
N LYS A 382 25.71 4.38 -15.21
CA LYS A 382 25.02 3.53 -16.20
C LYS A 382 25.30 2.03 -16.03
N LYS A 383 26.06 1.62 -15.02
CA LYS A 383 26.38 0.21 -14.75
C LYS A 383 25.31 -0.42 -13.88
N ARG A 384 25.14 -1.73 -14.02
CA ARG A 384 24.20 -2.54 -13.24
C ARG A 384 25.01 -3.47 -12.32
N ASP A 385 24.47 -3.80 -11.15
CA ASP A 385 25.05 -4.86 -10.31
C ASP A 385 24.86 -6.24 -10.95
N ASP A 386 25.46 -7.25 -10.32
CA ASP A 386 25.40 -8.64 -10.76
C ASP A 386 24.29 -9.44 -10.03
N ALA A 387 23.69 -8.89 -8.96
CA ALA A 387 22.75 -9.58 -8.08
C ALA A 387 21.26 -9.38 -8.45
N GLY A 388 20.91 -8.26 -9.08
CA GLY A 388 19.52 -8.00 -9.52
C GLY A 388 19.43 -7.10 -10.77
N GLY A 389 20.57 -6.73 -11.35
CA GLY A 389 20.61 -5.84 -12.50
C GLY A 389 20.27 -4.38 -12.15
N ILE A 390 20.27 -3.98 -10.88
CA ILE A 390 19.91 -2.62 -10.46
C ILE A 390 20.96 -1.63 -10.96
N LYS A 391 20.53 -0.55 -11.64
CA LYS A 391 21.45 0.48 -12.15
C LYS A 391 22.05 1.27 -11.00
N ALA A 392 23.36 1.53 -11.08
CA ALA A 392 24.10 2.42 -10.18
C ALA A 392 23.48 3.83 -10.07
N LYS A 393 22.79 4.31 -11.12
CA LYS A 393 22.08 5.58 -11.08
C LYS A 393 20.95 5.59 -10.04
N VAL A 394 20.27 4.45 -9.88
CA VAL A 394 19.17 4.24 -8.94
C VAL A 394 19.71 3.91 -7.56
N ALA A 395 20.70 3.01 -7.48
CA ALA A 395 21.27 2.60 -6.21
C ALA A 395 22.27 3.60 -5.61
N CYS A 396 22.80 4.55 -6.39
CA CYS A 396 23.78 5.55 -5.92
C CYS A 396 23.33 6.97 -6.30
N PRO A 397 22.13 7.42 -5.90
CA PRO A 397 21.54 8.67 -6.34
C PRO A 397 22.38 9.88 -5.90
N ALA A 398 23.04 9.78 -4.74
CA ALA A 398 23.91 10.82 -4.20
C ALA A 398 25.19 10.98 -5.02
N THR A 399 25.88 9.88 -5.27
CA THR A 399 27.10 9.87 -6.09
C THR A 399 26.81 10.24 -7.55
N CYS A 400 25.64 9.87 -8.06
CA CYS A 400 25.24 10.15 -9.44
C CYS A 400 24.63 11.54 -9.65
N GLY A 401 24.40 12.30 -8.57
CA GLY A 401 23.88 13.66 -8.64
C GLY A 401 22.41 13.72 -9.06
N GLU A 402 21.65 12.68 -8.76
CA GLU A 402 20.22 12.56 -9.09
C GLU A 402 19.32 13.03 -7.95
N CYS A 403 19.90 13.27 -6.78
CA CYS A 403 19.13 13.73 -5.65
C CYS A 403 18.63 15.16 -5.83
N PRO A 404 17.38 15.44 -5.45
CA PRO A 404 16.92 16.80 -5.24
C PRO A 404 17.78 17.46 -4.15
N CYS A 405 18.49 18.53 -4.49
CA CYS A 405 19.27 19.26 -3.50
C CYS A 405 18.33 20.11 -2.62
N ALA A 406 17.87 19.54 -1.52
CA ALA A 406 17.04 20.21 -0.54
C ALA A 406 17.82 20.50 0.75
N ASP A 407 17.52 21.65 1.35
CA ASP A 407 17.98 21.99 2.68
C ASP A 407 17.02 21.39 3.72
N SER A 408 17.56 20.96 4.87
CA SER A 408 16.76 20.47 6.00
C SER A 408 15.80 21.56 6.50
N THR A 409 14.54 21.18 6.66
CA THR A 409 13.49 22.03 7.24
C THR A 409 13.56 22.10 8.76
N SER A 410 14.20 21.11 9.41
CA SER A 410 14.30 20.96 10.86
C SER A 410 15.65 21.41 11.44
N TRP A 411 16.70 21.52 10.62
CA TRP A 411 18.00 21.95 11.10
C TRP A 411 18.00 23.44 11.46
N TYR A 412 18.50 23.78 12.66
CA TYR A 412 18.74 25.16 13.05
C TYR A 412 19.87 25.31 14.07
N LYS A 413 20.50 26.50 14.13
CA LYS A 413 21.51 26.81 15.17
C LYS A 413 20.90 27.48 16.39
N LYS A 414 20.70 26.76 17.50
CA LYS A 414 20.22 27.25 18.82
C LYS A 414 18.80 27.82 18.85
N LYS A 415 18.32 28.38 17.74
CA LYS A 415 16.99 28.99 17.58
C LYS A 415 16.49 28.65 16.19
N THR A 416 15.22 28.32 16.07
CA THR A 416 14.54 27.92 14.81
C THR A 416 14.79 28.90 13.66
N LYS A 417 14.75 30.21 13.92
CA LYS A 417 15.09 31.26 12.93
C LYS A 417 16.54 31.29 12.39
N LYS A 418 17.38 30.34 12.80
CA LYS A 418 18.76 30.15 12.33
C LYS A 418 18.88 28.83 11.57
N ASP A 419 17.89 28.60 10.72
CA ASP A 419 17.70 27.56 9.72
C ASP A 419 18.70 27.65 8.54
N CYS A 420 18.45 26.86 7.51
CA CYS A 420 19.25 26.85 6.29
C CYS A 420 19.18 28.20 5.52
N ASP A 421 18.04 28.91 5.53
CA ASP A 421 17.93 30.29 5.01
C ASP A 421 18.83 31.29 5.74
N TYR A 422 19.04 31.09 7.04
CA TYR A 422 20.05 31.82 7.77
C TYR A 422 21.46 31.40 7.33
N VAL A 423 21.71 30.13 7.06
CA VAL A 423 23.01 29.61 6.61
C VAL A 423 23.39 30.18 5.23
N SER A 424 22.49 30.15 4.24
CA SER A 424 22.72 30.60 2.86
C SER A 424 23.27 32.01 2.75
N LYS A 425 22.82 32.89 3.64
CA LYS A 425 23.24 34.30 3.68
C LYS A 425 24.75 34.50 3.89
N LYS A 426 25.48 33.53 4.46
CA LYS A 426 26.95 33.62 4.65
C LYS A 426 27.60 32.23 4.66
N SER A 427 28.45 31.92 3.68
CA SER A 427 29.19 30.65 3.56
C SER A 427 29.92 30.16 4.82
N LYS A 428 30.43 31.07 5.67
CA LYS A 428 31.05 30.68 6.96
C LYS A 428 30.08 29.96 7.91
N ARG A 429 28.76 30.10 7.70
CA ARG A 429 27.71 29.48 8.50
C ARG A 429 27.58 27.98 8.22
N CYS A 430 28.05 27.49 7.07
CA CYS A 430 28.13 26.07 6.75
C CYS A 430 29.02 25.26 7.72
N LYS A 431 29.85 25.94 8.52
CA LYS A 431 30.68 25.32 9.57
C LYS A 431 29.99 25.30 10.95
N LEU A 432 28.82 25.93 11.08
CA LEU A 432 28.06 25.90 12.31
C LEU A 432 27.52 24.49 12.52
N LYS A 433 27.36 24.11 13.78
CA LYS A 433 26.76 22.85 14.18
C LYS A 433 25.53 23.14 14.99
N ASP A 434 24.43 22.40 14.84
CA ASP A 434 23.26 22.49 15.70
C ASP A 434 23.58 22.08 17.16
N ASP A 435 22.57 21.76 17.95
CA ASP A 435 22.75 21.37 19.35
C ASP A 435 23.11 19.87 19.49
N TYR A 436 22.89 19.07 18.45
CA TYR A 436 23.32 17.67 18.29
C TYR A 436 24.70 17.52 17.64
N LYS A 437 25.39 18.63 17.37
CA LYS A 437 26.72 18.70 16.75
C LYS A 437 26.76 18.33 15.26
N VAL A 438 25.61 18.28 14.58
CA VAL A 438 25.47 18.08 13.13
C VAL A 438 25.78 19.39 12.40
N LYS A 439 26.63 19.36 11.36
CA LYS A 439 27.05 20.60 10.67
C LYS A 439 25.99 21.06 9.68
N ALA A 440 25.86 22.38 9.57
CA ALA A 440 25.06 23.05 8.57
C ALA A 440 25.40 22.64 7.13
N LYS A 441 26.66 22.33 6.81
CA LYS A 441 27.01 21.87 5.45
C LYS A 441 26.39 20.51 5.09
N ASP A 442 26.11 19.70 6.11
CA ASP A 442 25.61 18.33 5.93
C ASP A 442 24.08 18.38 5.85
N SER A 443 23.44 19.23 6.67
CA SER A 443 21.98 19.40 6.69
C SER A 443 21.44 20.51 5.76
N CYS A 444 22.26 21.42 5.27
CA CYS A 444 21.84 22.52 4.37
C CYS A 444 22.71 22.55 3.09
N PRO A 445 22.76 21.46 2.31
CA PRO A 445 23.67 21.34 1.17
C PRO A 445 23.40 22.35 0.05
N SER A 446 22.14 22.75 -0.15
CA SER A 446 21.74 23.75 -1.16
C SER A 446 22.19 25.15 -0.74
N SER A 447 21.87 25.54 0.50
CA SER A 447 22.33 26.79 1.12
C SER A 447 23.86 26.91 1.18
N CYS A 448 24.56 25.78 1.26
CA CYS A 448 26.01 25.74 1.36
C CYS A 448 26.73 25.59 0.03
N GLY A 449 26.00 25.41 -1.08
CA GLY A 449 26.59 25.15 -2.40
C GLY A 449 27.50 23.93 -2.37
N THR A 450 27.07 22.90 -1.64
CA THR A 450 27.74 21.59 -1.57
C THR A 450 26.97 20.49 -2.28
N CYS A 451 25.86 20.84 -2.96
CA CYS A 451 25.59 20.28 -4.27
C CYS A 451 26.63 20.82 -5.29
#